data_AF-A0A067JLR5-F1
#
_entry.id   AF-A0A067JLR5-F1
#
_cell.length_a   1.000
_cell.length_b   1.000
_cell.length_c   1.000
_cell.angle_alpha   90.00
_cell.angle_beta   90.00
_cell.angle_gamma   90.00
#
_symmetry.space_group_name_H-M   'P 1'
#
loop_
_entity.id
_entity.type
_entity.pdbx_description
1 polymer ?
#
loop_
_entity_poly.entity_id
_entity_poly.type
_entity_poly.pdbx_seq_one_letter_code
_entity_poly.pdbx_strand_id
1 'polypeptide(L)'
;MESNSSREKEVEEAETLKKRISSHPLYGLLVQTHMDCLKVGSIGDIDQSDPMKKKQAVKKPSSSSLSQPELDHFMEAYCLALSKLKEAMEEPQHETVAFINNMHVQLRELTTTFPDQTFDPCSTSSDIK
;
A
#
# COMPACT_ATOMS: atom_id res chain seq x y z
N MET A 1 33.75 23.87 23.77
CA MET A 1 32.76 24.58 22.90
C MET A 1 32.58 23.85 21.56
N GLU A 2 33.37 22.79 21.26
CA GLU A 2 33.27 22.05 20.00
C GLU A 2 31.97 21.26 19.77
N SER A 3 31.28 20.80 20.81
CA SER A 3 30.09 19.94 20.64
C SER A 3 28.90 20.64 19.97
N ASN A 4 28.80 21.98 20.02
CA ASN A 4 27.74 22.70 19.32
C ASN A 4 28.04 22.82 17.81
N SER A 5 29.32 23.03 17.46
CA SER A 5 29.77 23.20 16.08
C SER A 5 29.63 21.92 15.24
N SER A 6 29.83 20.73 15.85
CA SER A 6 29.63 19.47 15.14
C SER A 6 28.15 19.19 14.82
N ARG A 7 27.24 19.54 15.73
CA ARG A 7 25.80 19.34 15.52
C ARG A 7 25.24 20.32 14.49
N GLU A 8 25.75 21.55 14.47
CA GLU A 8 25.38 22.55 13.45
C GLU A 8 25.76 22.08 12.04
N LYS A 9 26.93 21.45 11.87
CA LYS A 9 27.37 20.89 10.58
C LYS A 9 26.51 19.70 10.13
N GLU A 10 26.18 18.81 11.05
CA GLU A 10 25.32 17.65 10.75
C GLU A 10 23.91 18.07 10.30
N VAL A 11 23.35 19.11 10.94
CA VAL A 11 22.05 19.69 10.54
C VAL A 11 22.15 20.33 9.15
N GLU A 12 23.21 21.07 8.86
CA GLU A 12 23.43 21.68 7.54
C GLU A 12 23.57 20.61 6.44
N GLU A 13 24.31 19.54 6.70
CA GLU A 13 24.44 18.39 5.79
C GLU A 13 23.10 17.69 5.56
N ALA A 14 22.28 17.52 6.61
CA ALA A 14 20.95 16.94 6.47
C ALA A 14 20.02 17.84 5.64
N GLU A 15 20.04 19.16 5.84
CA GLU A 15 19.21 20.10 5.07
C GLU A 15 19.65 20.20 3.62
N THR A 16 20.96 20.19 3.34
CA THR A 16 21.48 20.13 1.96
C THR A 16 21.09 18.82 1.27
N LEU A 17 21.13 17.69 1.97
CA LEU A 17 20.67 16.41 1.45
C LEU A 17 19.17 16.39 1.16
N LYS A 18 18.33 16.87 2.09
CA LYS A 18 16.88 17.02 1.87
C LYS A 18 16.56 17.88 0.66
N LYS A 19 17.28 19.00 0.50
CA LYS A 19 17.12 19.88 -0.67
C LYS A 19 17.48 19.15 -1.97
N ARG A 20 18.56 18.35 -1.96
CA ARG A 20 18.96 17.53 -3.10
C ARG A 20 17.87 16.51 -3.46
N ILE A 21 17.41 15.72 -2.48
CA ILE A 21 16.34 14.72 -2.65
C ILE A 21 15.07 15.38 -3.20
N SER A 22 14.60 16.47 -2.56
CA SER A 22 13.35 17.14 -2.97
C SER A 22 13.44 17.83 -4.34
N SER A 23 14.63 18.23 -4.78
CA SER A 23 14.87 18.79 -6.11
C SER A 23 15.11 17.73 -7.21
N HIS A 24 15.17 16.45 -6.84
CA HIS A 24 15.53 15.37 -7.76
C HIS A 24 14.41 15.08 -8.78
N PRO A 25 14.72 14.81 -10.07
CA PRO A 25 13.70 14.52 -11.09
C PRO A 25 12.76 13.37 -10.72
N LEU A 26 13.28 12.34 -10.03
CA LEU A 26 12.50 11.18 -9.59
C LEU A 26 11.71 11.39 -8.29
N TYR A 27 11.86 12.52 -7.58
CA TYR A 27 11.19 12.72 -6.29
C TYR A 27 9.67 12.60 -6.37
N GLY A 28 9.07 13.16 -7.43
CA GLY A 28 7.63 13.04 -7.64
C GLY A 28 7.17 11.61 -7.93
N LEU A 29 8.00 10.78 -8.56
CA LEU A 29 7.71 9.36 -8.78
C LEU A 29 7.83 8.59 -7.46
N LEU A 30 8.91 8.82 -6.72
CA LEU A 30 9.17 8.23 -5.40
C LEU A 30 7.97 8.41 -4.46
N VAL A 31 7.49 9.66 -4.32
CA VAL A 31 6.35 9.99 -3.46
C VAL A 31 5.09 9.27 -3.94
N GLN A 32 4.83 9.25 -5.25
CA GLN A 32 3.68 8.56 -5.81
C GLN A 32 3.71 7.05 -5.51
N THR A 33 4.81 6.37 -5.82
CA THR A 33 4.96 4.93 -5.56
C THR A 33 4.87 4.61 -4.07
N HIS A 34 5.35 5.51 -3.21
CA HIS A 34 5.22 5.36 -1.76
C HIS A 34 3.76 5.43 -1.31
N MET A 35 3.02 6.43 -1.80
CA MET A 35 1.58 6.56 -1.50
C MET A 35 0.79 5.36 -2.02
N ASP A 36 1.08 4.87 -3.22
CA ASP A 36 0.38 3.73 -3.80
C ASP A 36 0.68 2.43 -3.03
N CYS A 37 1.88 2.27 -2.48
CA CYS A 37 2.21 1.18 -1.57
C CYS A 37 1.42 1.25 -0.25
N LEU A 38 1.29 2.45 0.35
CA LEU A 38 0.50 2.64 1.57
C LEU A 38 -0.99 2.37 1.38
N LYS A 39 -1.55 2.67 0.20
CA LYS A 39 -2.96 2.41 -0.11
C LYS A 39 -3.29 0.92 -0.04
N VAL A 40 -2.39 0.04 -0.52
CA VAL A 40 -2.58 -1.41 -0.41
C VAL A 40 -2.66 -1.83 1.06
N GLY A 41 -1.88 -1.20 1.95
CA GLY A 41 -1.89 -1.52 3.39
C GLY A 41 -3.07 -0.96 4.18
N SER A 42 -3.85 -0.02 3.64
CA SER A 42 -4.94 0.62 4.36
C SER A 42 -6.27 -0.08 4.11
N ILE A 43 -6.88 -0.62 5.17
CA ILE A 43 -8.22 -1.25 5.13
C ILE A 43 -9.35 -0.21 4.95
N GLY A 44 -9.05 1.09 5.07
CA GLY A 44 -9.96 2.18 4.74
C GLY A 44 -9.31 3.17 3.78
N ASP A 45 -10.06 3.65 2.80
CA ASP A 45 -9.65 4.74 1.91
C ASP A 45 -9.21 5.94 2.75
N ILE A 46 -7.90 6.09 2.93
CA ILE A 46 -7.33 7.33 3.41
C ILE A 46 -7.45 8.30 2.23
N ASP A 47 -8.59 9.00 2.18
CA ASP A 47 -8.82 10.15 1.31
C ASP A 47 -7.87 11.28 1.72
N GLN A 48 -6.59 11.12 1.42
CA GLN A 48 -5.61 12.19 1.42
C GLN A 48 -5.56 12.75 0.00
N SER A 49 -6.66 13.38 -0.42
CA SER A 49 -6.63 14.30 -1.53
C SER A 49 -5.87 15.56 -1.09
N ASP A 50 -4.55 15.59 -1.28
CA ASP A 50 -3.86 16.86 -1.48
C ASP A 50 -3.24 16.85 -2.89
N PRO A 51 -3.88 17.52 -3.88
CA PRO A 51 -3.33 17.65 -5.21
C PRO A 51 -2.15 18.62 -5.18
N MET A 52 -0.99 18.16 -4.70
CA MET A 52 0.26 18.87 -4.84
C MET A 52 0.66 18.92 -6.31
N LYS A 53 0.25 20.02 -6.94
CA LYS A 53 0.55 20.41 -8.31
C LYS A 53 2.04 20.21 -8.61
N LYS A 54 2.34 19.20 -9.46
CA LYS A 54 3.64 19.03 -10.11
C LYS A 54 3.98 20.30 -10.90
N LYS A 55 4.75 21.20 -10.31
CA LYS A 55 5.45 22.28 -11.02
C LYS A 55 6.89 21.84 -11.22
N GLN A 56 7.17 21.34 -12.42
CA GLN A 56 8.51 20.98 -12.84
C GLN A 56 9.27 22.27 -13.15
N ALA A 57 10.10 22.73 -12.21
CA ALA A 57 11.05 23.81 -12.44
C ALA A 57 12.46 23.19 -12.50
N VAL A 58 12.99 23.06 -13.71
CA VAL A 58 14.36 22.59 -13.95
C VAL A 58 15.33 23.64 -13.40
N LYS A 59 16.05 23.32 -12.32
CA LYS A 59 17.17 24.10 -11.81
C LYS A 59 18.46 23.26 -11.86
N LYS A 60 19.55 23.90 -12.30
CA LYS A 60 20.89 23.30 -12.46
C LYS A 60 21.44 22.75 -11.14
N PRO A 61 22.19 21.62 -11.16
CA PRO A 61 22.76 21.04 -9.95
C PRO A 61 23.99 21.84 -9.47
N SER A 62 23.98 22.21 -8.18
CA SER A 62 25.16 22.67 -7.44
C SER A 62 25.79 21.50 -6.68
N SER A 63 27.09 21.33 -6.89
CA SER A 63 27.92 20.25 -6.35
C SER A 63 28.35 20.51 -4.90
N SER A 64 27.96 19.62 -3.98
CA SER A 64 28.74 19.23 -2.77
C SER A 64 28.04 18.08 -2.00
N SER A 65 28.86 17.09 -1.61
CA SER A 65 28.64 15.91 -0.72
C SER A 65 27.45 14.97 -0.98
N LEU A 66 27.76 13.71 -1.35
CA LEU A 66 27.06 12.73 -2.21
C LEU A 66 27.27 12.98 -3.70
N SER A 67 27.87 12.00 -4.39
CA SER A 67 27.96 12.03 -5.85
C SER A 67 26.54 11.95 -6.43
N GLN A 68 26.23 12.73 -7.48
CA GLN A 68 24.92 12.62 -8.16
C GLN A 68 24.56 11.16 -8.51
N PRO A 69 25.49 10.31 -8.99
CA PRO A 69 25.20 8.91 -9.29
C PRO A 69 24.67 8.07 -8.10
N GLU A 70 25.12 8.35 -6.88
CA GLU A 70 24.67 7.61 -5.70
C GLU A 70 23.23 7.97 -5.32
N LEU A 71 22.90 9.26 -5.40
CA LEU A 71 21.53 9.72 -5.18
C LEU A 71 20.60 9.19 -6.28
N ASP A 72 21.04 9.21 -7.55
CA ASP A 72 20.28 8.65 -8.66
C ASP A 72 19.94 7.18 -8.40
N HIS A 73 20.97 6.38 -8.05
CA HIS A 73 20.81 4.96 -7.74
C HIS A 73 19.88 4.72 -6.54
N PHE A 74 20.01 5.52 -5.48
CA PHE A 74 19.11 5.46 -4.33
C PHE A 74 17.65 5.71 -4.73
N MET A 75 17.39 6.77 -5.50
CA MET A 75 16.05 7.13 -5.92
C MET A 75 15.40 6.03 -6.77
N GLU A 76 16.17 5.42 -7.68
CA GLU A 76 15.72 4.29 -8.51
C GLU A 76 15.46 3.03 -7.67
N ALA A 77 16.43 2.64 -6.84
CA ALA A 77 16.34 1.44 -6.01
C ALA A 77 15.15 1.51 -5.04
N TYR A 78 14.90 2.69 -4.47
CA TYR A 78 13.77 2.89 -3.55
C TYR A 78 12.42 2.81 -4.27
N CYS A 79 12.28 3.41 -5.45
CA CYS A 79 11.07 3.25 -6.27
C CYS A 79 10.82 1.77 -6.60
N LEU A 80 11.86 1.04 -7.01
CA LEU A 80 11.76 -0.38 -7.32
C LEU A 80 11.36 -1.21 -6.09
N ALA A 81 11.98 -0.95 -4.94
CA ALA A 81 11.67 -1.65 -3.70
C ALA A 81 10.20 -1.43 -3.27
N LEU A 82 9.70 -0.20 -3.35
CA LEU A 82 8.29 0.09 -3.05
C LEU A 82 7.33 -0.59 -4.03
N SER A 83 7.69 -0.66 -5.31
CA SER A 83 6.85 -1.30 -6.32
C SER A 83 6.73 -2.81 -6.06
N LYS A 84 7.85 -3.46 -5.72
CA LYS A 84 7.87 -4.88 -5.32
C LYS A 84 7.11 -5.14 -4.03
N LEU A 85 7.24 -4.25 -3.05
CA LEU A 85 6.49 -4.34 -1.79
C LEU A 85 4.98 -4.22 -2.05
N LYS A 86 4.56 -3.27 -2.89
CA LYS A 86 3.15 -3.12 -3.29
C LYS A 86 2.61 -4.42 -3.90
N GLU A 87 3.30 -4.99 -4.88
CA GLU A 87 2.90 -6.23 -5.55
C GLU A 87 2.79 -7.40 -4.55
N ALA A 88 3.80 -7.59 -3.71
CA ALA A 88 3.83 -8.64 -2.69
C ALA A 88 2.74 -8.50 -1.63
N MET A 89 2.20 -7.29 -1.41
CA MET A 89 1.07 -7.06 -0.50
C MET A 89 -0.28 -7.25 -1.19
N GLU A 90 -0.39 -6.88 -2.47
CA GLU A 90 -1.65 -6.89 -3.22
C GLU A 90 -2.10 -8.31 -3.58
N GLU A 91 -1.15 -9.20 -3.93
CA GLU A 91 -1.41 -10.61 -4.23
C GLU A 91 -2.16 -11.35 -3.10
N PRO A 92 -1.63 -11.45 -1.85
CA PRO A 92 -2.31 -12.17 -0.77
C PRO A 92 -3.64 -11.52 -0.36
N GLN A 93 -3.79 -10.21 -0.54
CA GLN A 93 -5.06 -9.53 -0.29
C GLN A 93 -6.14 -9.96 -1.28
N HIS A 94 -5.82 -9.98 -2.57
CA HIS A 94 -6.76 -10.42 -3.60
C HIS A 94 -7.14 -11.89 -3.40
N GLU A 95 -6.16 -12.75 -3.08
CA GLU A 95 -6.41 -14.16 -2.76
C GLU A 95 -7.34 -14.32 -1.56
N THR A 96 -7.13 -13.55 -0.50
CA THR A 96 -7.98 -13.59 0.70
C THR A 96 -9.41 -13.14 0.40
N VAL A 97 -9.59 -12.05 -0.35
CA VAL A 97 -10.91 -11.55 -0.75
C VAL A 97 -11.63 -12.59 -1.62
N ALA A 98 -10.94 -13.19 -2.58
CA ALA A 98 -11.51 -14.24 -3.44
C ALA A 98 -11.93 -15.47 -2.61
N PHE A 99 -11.09 -15.92 -1.68
CA PHE A 99 -11.40 -17.02 -0.78
C PHE A 99 -12.65 -16.75 0.07
N ILE A 100 -12.73 -15.58 0.70
CA ILE A 100 -13.88 -15.18 1.53
C ILE A 100 -15.17 -15.14 0.70
N ASN A 101 -15.13 -14.52 -0.49
CA ASN A 101 -16.28 -14.45 -1.37
C ASN A 101 -16.77 -15.83 -1.81
N ASN A 102 -15.84 -16.74 -2.15
CA ASN A 102 -16.16 -18.11 -2.49
C ASN A 102 -16.81 -18.86 -1.32
N MET A 103 -16.29 -18.70 -0.11
CA MET A 103 -16.90 -19.28 1.10
C MET A 103 -18.32 -18.75 1.33
N HIS A 104 -18.55 -17.44 1.15
CA HIS A 104 -19.89 -16.86 1.25
C HIS A 104 -20.86 -17.42 0.21
N VAL A 105 -20.41 -17.71 -1.02
CA VAL A 105 -21.23 -18.38 -2.04
C VAL A 105 -21.64 -19.78 -1.57
N GLN A 106 -20.68 -20.60 -1.15
CA GLN A 106 -20.94 -21.97 -0.69
C GLN A 106 -21.88 -22.01 0.51
N LEU A 107 -21.70 -21.11 1.49
CA LEU A 107 -22.59 -21.03 2.65
C LEU A 107 -24.03 -20.63 2.27
N ARG A 108 -24.19 -19.73 1.30
CA ARG A 108 -25.53 -19.37 0.79
C ARG A 108 -26.18 -20.55 0.09
N GLU A 109 -25.45 -21.27 -0.76
CA GLU A 109 -25.97 -22.44 -1.47
C GLU A 109 -26.48 -23.51 -0.50
N LEU A 110 -25.72 -23.82 0.56
CA LEU A 110 -26.17 -24.71 1.64
C LEU A 110 -27.46 -24.20 2.27
N THR A 111 -27.52 -22.93 2.66
CA THR A 111 -28.71 -22.38 3.36
C THR A 111 -29.95 -22.34 2.46
N THR A 112 -29.79 -22.17 1.14
CA THR A 112 -30.90 -22.20 0.17
C THR A 112 -31.34 -23.61 -0.23
N THR A 113 -30.47 -24.61 -0.10
CA THR A 113 -30.75 -26.00 -0.48
C THR A 113 -31.40 -26.82 0.64
N PHE A 114 -31.49 -26.26 1.85
CA PHE A 114 -32.35 -26.75 2.93
C PHE A 114 -33.61 -25.86 3.06
N PRO A 115 -34.58 -25.93 2.14
CA PRO A 115 -35.92 -25.45 2.48
C PRO A 115 -36.42 -26.34 3.62
N ASP A 116 -36.89 -25.67 4.67
CA ASP A 116 -37.64 -26.19 5.82
C ASP A 116 -38.15 -27.62 5.58
N GLN A 117 -37.55 -28.60 6.27
CA GLN A 117 -38.18 -29.91 6.40
C GLN A 117 -39.46 -29.67 7.17
N THR A 118 -40.55 -29.37 6.46
CA THR A 118 -41.90 -29.53 6.95
C THR A 118 -42.06 -31.01 7.27
N PHE A 119 -41.71 -31.38 8.49
CA PHE A 119 -42.14 -32.63 9.12
C PHE A 119 -43.66 -32.56 9.18
N ASP A 120 -44.34 -33.10 8.17
CA ASP A 120 -45.77 -33.39 8.27
C ASP A 120 -45.94 -34.54 9.26
N PRO A 121 -46.50 -34.34 10.47
CA PRO A 121 -46.75 -35.40 11.42
C PRO A 121 -48.20 -35.85 11.25
N CYS A 122 -48.55 -36.41 10.09
CA CYS A 122 -49.82 -37.15 10.00
C CYS A 122 -49.85 -38.07 8.79
N SER A 123 -49.59 -39.35 9.04
CA SER A 123 -50.31 -40.43 8.35
C SER A 123 -50.48 -41.55 9.35
N THR A 124 -51.55 -41.42 10.13
CA THR A 124 -52.21 -42.54 10.79
C THR A 124 -52.54 -43.59 9.73
N SER A 125 -51.92 -44.76 9.78
CA SER A 125 -52.44 -45.94 9.09
C SER A 125 -52.67 -47.04 10.11
N SER A 126 -53.95 -47.22 10.38
CA SER A 126 -54.58 -48.28 11.15
C SER A 126 -54.33 -49.66 10.53
N ASP A 127 -54.71 -50.69 11.30
CA ASP A 127 -55.08 -52.06 10.90
C ASP A 127 -54.01 -53.15 10.99
N ILE A 128 -54.00 -53.86 12.15
CA ILE A 128 -53.83 -55.31 12.19
C ILE A 128 -54.89 -55.87 13.16
N LYS A 129 -55.82 -56.63 12.58
CA LYS A 129 -56.77 -57.51 13.27
C LYS A 129 -56.15 -58.89 13.45
#